data_AF-A0A4Q3L6T8-F1
#
_entry.id   AF-A0A4Q3L6T8-F1
#
_cell.length_a   1.000
_cell.length_b   1.000
_cell.length_c   1.000
_cell.angle_alpha   90.00
_cell.angle_beta   90.00
_cell.angle_gamma   90.00
#
_symmetry.space_group_name_H-M   'P 1'
#
loop_
_entity.id
_entity.type
_entity.pdbx_description
1 polymer ?
#
loop_
_entity_poly.entity_id
_entity_poly.type
_entity_poly.pdbx_seq_one_letter_code
_entity_poly.pdbx_strand_id
1 'polypeptide(L)'
;WERTGAAHEAGRFADELVPVTVPGRRGAPDVVVDRDEHPRPETTLEQLANDISRSALDVQASVIEDNDGARMVLSARSTGAQGAFWAKEQGTKLGLADPRATLVKAQDAEIEIDGQVHARRASNTINDVIAGVTLQLRQAGDEPQTVTIAPTGEGMKDQIKGFVDAYNEVMSVLRTVLTPQEVKSEDGKPTSGRSVSFDPRPMPGDFTLVTLERKLQNVISNKAPGVEGNLSSLALIGIKSGPDGKLKVDDKRLDAAISDSAEGVVELFTKQFNDTGGIARQIQRIAFQESSPAGNLGIGIRDLAAQMFNNANRITDKQQGIKQYEQQLKRRFSDMESNISSLNRQRSQLSAFAAQSSQA
;
A
#
# COMPACT_ATOMS: atom_id res chain seq x y z
N TRP A 1 31.90 30.63 -43.57
CA TRP A 1 31.01 31.25 -42.58
C TRP A 1 31.18 32.76 -42.49
N GLU A 2 32.42 33.29 -42.44
CA GLU A 2 32.68 34.74 -42.43
C GLU A 2 32.06 35.52 -43.61
N ARG A 3 32.13 34.98 -44.84
CA ARG A 3 31.55 35.63 -46.03
C ARG A 3 30.02 35.77 -45.99
N THR A 4 29.33 34.82 -45.36
CA THR A 4 27.87 34.83 -45.21
C THR A 4 27.46 35.73 -44.05
N GLY A 5 28.21 35.72 -42.93
CA GLY A 5 28.02 36.66 -41.82
C GLY A 5 28.19 38.11 -42.26
N ALA A 6 29.24 38.42 -43.03
CA ALA A 6 29.45 39.76 -43.60
C ALA A 6 28.34 40.18 -44.58
N ALA A 7 27.71 39.24 -45.29
CA ALA A 7 26.57 39.53 -46.17
C ALA A 7 25.28 39.82 -45.38
N HIS A 8 25.08 39.15 -44.24
CA HIS A 8 24.01 39.45 -43.28
C HIS A 8 24.21 40.82 -42.61
N GLU A 9 25.42 41.13 -42.13
CA GLU A 9 25.74 42.45 -41.55
C GLU A 9 25.56 43.58 -42.58
N ALA A 10 25.87 43.30 -43.85
CA ALA A 10 25.63 44.22 -44.95
C ALA A 10 24.16 44.31 -45.41
N GLY A 11 23.23 43.61 -44.73
CA GLY A 11 21.79 43.71 -44.99
C GLY A 11 21.31 43.14 -46.33
N ARG A 12 22.13 42.36 -47.03
CA ARG A 12 21.87 41.95 -48.43
C ARG A 12 20.62 41.08 -48.63
N PHE A 13 20.14 40.45 -47.57
CA PHE A 13 18.97 39.56 -47.59
C PHE A 13 17.76 40.14 -46.84
N ALA A 14 17.86 41.38 -46.35
CA ALA A 14 16.78 41.99 -45.56
C ALA A 14 15.47 42.14 -46.36
N ASP A 15 15.58 42.37 -47.67
CA ASP A 15 14.43 42.50 -48.58
C ASP A 15 13.80 41.15 -48.96
N GLU A 16 14.49 40.02 -48.68
CA GLU A 16 14.05 38.66 -49.03
C GLU A 16 13.48 37.89 -47.83
N LEU A 17 13.59 38.45 -46.62
CA LEU A 17 13.13 37.82 -45.37
C LEU A 17 11.83 38.46 -44.86
N VAL A 18 10.84 37.61 -44.58
CA VAL A 18 9.59 38.05 -43.93
C VAL A 18 9.70 37.78 -42.43
N PRO A 19 9.63 38.81 -41.56
CA PRO A 19 9.74 38.61 -40.13
C PRO A 19 8.53 37.84 -39.59
N VAL A 20 8.80 36.84 -38.74
CA VAL A 20 7.76 36.05 -38.08
C VAL A 20 7.82 36.30 -36.58
N THR A 21 6.67 36.64 -35.99
CA THR A 21 6.56 36.81 -34.54
C THR A 21 6.24 35.48 -33.88
N VAL A 22 7.14 35.00 -33.03
CA VAL A 22 6.91 33.82 -32.19
C VAL A 22 6.40 34.28 -30.83
N PRO A 23 5.18 33.86 -30.43
CA PRO A 23 4.62 34.29 -29.15
C PRO A 23 5.45 33.76 -27.98
N GLY A 24 5.75 34.65 -27.03
CA GLY A 24 6.53 34.33 -25.85
C GLY A 24 5.79 33.36 -24.91
N ARG A 25 6.54 32.54 -24.15
CA ARG A 25 5.96 31.78 -23.04
C ARG A 25 5.48 32.75 -21.94
N ARG A 26 4.47 32.36 -21.16
CA ARG A 26 3.84 33.19 -20.12
C ARG A 26 4.88 33.96 -19.27
N GLY A 27 4.91 35.29 -19.42
CA GLY A 27 5.81 36.19 -18.69
C GLY A 27 7.06 36.66 -19.48
N ALA A 28 7.33 36.08 -20.65
CA ALA A 28 8.36 36.55 -21.57
C ALA A 28 7.73 37.35 -22.74
N PRO A 29 8.40 38.39 -23.24
CA PRO A 29 7.93 39.13 -24.41
C PRO A 29 7.94 38.25 -25.68
N ASP A 30 7.08 38.59 -26.63
CA ASP A 30 7.09 37.99 -27.97
C ASP A 30 8.42 38.25 -28.66
N VAL A 31 8.91 37.25 -29.38
CA VAL A 31 10.20 37.31 -30.07
C VAL A 31 9.93 37.47 -31.57
N VAL A 32 10.34 38.60 -32.14
CA VAL A 32 10.32 38.80 -33.59
C VAL A 32 11.58 38.15 -34.16
N VAL A 33 11.39 37.16 -35.02
CA VAL A 33 12.46 36.49 -35.75
C VAL A 33 12.47 37.08 -37.17
N ASP A 34 13.42 37.98 -37.42
CA ASP A 34 13.61 38.70 -38.68
C ASP A 34 14.87 38.27 -39.45
N ARG A 35 15.63 37.32 -38.88
CA ARG A 35 16.88 36.76 -39.43
C ARG A 35 16.79 35.24 -39.49
N ASP A 36 17.23 34.67 -40.61
CA ASP A 36 17.35 33.21 -40.77
C ASP A 36 18.38 32.64 -39.78
N GLU A 37 18.14 31.41 -39.32
CA GLU A 37 18.86 30.76 -38.21
C GLU A 37 20.27 30.29 -38.61
N HIS A 38 20.59 30.26 -39.91
CA HIS A 38 21.90 29.90 -40.43
C HIS A 38 22.45 31.06 -41.28
N PRO A 39 23.60 31.67 -40.94
CA PRO A 39 24.61 31.24 -39.96
C PRO A 39 24.57 31.97 -38.61
N ARG A 40 25.04 31.29 -37.56
CA ARG A 40 25.33 31.86 -36.22
C ARG A 40 26.83 32.17 -36.08
N PRO A 41 27.34 33.28 -36.62
CA PRO A 41 28.77 33.60 -36.56
C PRO A 41 29.29 33.84 -35.13
N GLU A 42 28.40 34.12 -34.18
CA GLU A 42 28.74 34.39 -32.77
C GLU A 42 28.62 33.16 -31.85
N THR A 43 28.51 31.94 -32.39
CA THR A 43 28.42 30.73 -31.55
C THR A 43 29.66 30.57 -30.67
N THR A 44 29.48 30.71 -29.36
CA THR A 44 30.53 30.46 -28.37
C THR A 44 30.70 28.96 -28.10
N LEU A 45 31.83 28.57 -27.50
CA LEU A 45 32.08 27.18 -27.08
C LEU A 45 31.00 26.68 -26.12
N GLU A 46 30.53 27.52 -25.21
CA GLU A 46 29.47 27.20 -24.24
C GLU A 46 28.12 26.99 -24.94
N GLN A 47 27.81 27.82 -25.93
CA GLN A 47 26.59 27.67 -26.73
C GLN A 47 26.63 26.36 -27.51
N LEU A 48 27.77 26.03 -28.13
CA LEU A 48 27.94 24.77 -28.85
C LEU A 48 27.84 23.55 -27.91
N ALA A 49 28.45 23.61 -26.72
CA ALA A 49 28.35 22.54 -25.72
C ALA A 49 26.90 22.32 -25.26
N ASN A 50 26.15 23.42 -25.05
CA ASN A 50 24.74 23.36 -24.69
C ASN A 50 23.88 22.78 -25.81
N ASP A 51 24.14 23.16 -27.06
CA ASP A 51 23.40 22.64 -28.21
C ASP A 51 23.64 21.14 -28.41
N ILE A 52 24.89 20.67 -28.25
CA ILE A 52 25.21 19.24 -28.27
C ILE A 52 24.47 18.51 -27.13
N SER A 53 24.54 19.05 -25.91
CA SER A 53 23.90 18.44 -24.74
C SER A 53 22.36 18.42 -24.83
N ARG A 54 21.75 19.34 -25.57
CA ARG A 54 20.29 19.41 -25.80
C ARG A 54 19.84 18.58 -27.01
N SER A 55 20.77 18.12 -27.83
CA SER A 55 20.46 17.27 -28.97
C SER A 55 19.91 15.91 -28.50
N ALA A 56 19.29 15.17 -29.43
CA ALA A 56 18.83 13.80 -29.18
C ALA A 56 19.98 12.76 -29.18
N LEU A 57 21.24 13.21 -29.29
CA LEU A 57 22.40 12.32 -29.25
C LEU A 57 22.64 11.83 -27.82
N ASP A 58 23.16 10.62 -27.67
CA ASP A 58 23.54 10.04 -26.36
C ASP A 58 24.87 10.60 -25.83
N VAL A 59 25.12 11.88 -26.10
CA VAL A 59 26.35 12.60 -25.77
C VAL A 59 25.97 13.85 -25.00
N GLN A 60 26.78 14.19 -24.01
CA GLN A 60 26.75 15.47 -23.33
C GLN A 60 28.10 16.15 -23.52
N ALA A 61 28.08 17.47 -23.67
CA ALA A 61 29.26 18.30 -23.79
C ALA A 61 29.30 19.33 -22.68
N SER A 62 30.50 19.56 -22.13
CA SER A 62 30.79 20.63 -21.19
C SER A 62 32.02 21.40 -21.64
N VAL A 63 32.16 22.63 -21.16
CA VAL A 63 33.38 23.43 -21.35
C VAL A 63 34.10 23.47 -20.01
N ILE A 64 35.40 23.23 -20.04
CA ILE A 64 36.30 23.31 -18.90
C ILE A 64 37.35 24.37 -19.23
N GLU A 65 37.50 25.36 -18.37
CA GLU A 65 38.62 26.30 -18.44
C GLU A 65 39.81 25.75 -17.66
N ASP A 66 40.97 25.71 -18.33
CA ASP A 66 42.26 25.38 -17.72
C ASP A 66 43.24 26.55 -17.95
N ASN A 67 44.46 26.45 -17.42
CA ASN A 67 45.51 27.47 -17.52
C ASN A 67 45.90 27.81 -18.98
N ASP A 68 45.65 26.88 -19.91
CA ASP A 68 45.91 27.04 -21.34
C ASP A 68 44.68 27.53 -22.14
N GLY A 69 43.55 27.78 -21.48
CA GLY A 69 42.29 28.23 -22.08
C GLY A 69 41.14 27.23 -21.99
N ALA A 70 40.02 27.56 -22.65
CA ALA A 70 38.80 26.76 -22.64
C ALA A 70 38.90 25.52 -23.54
N ARG A 71 38.50 24.35 -23.01
CA ARG A 71 38.42 23.07 -23.72
C ARG A 71 37.02 22.50 -23.63
N MET A 72 36.51 21.97 -24.74
CA MET A 72 35.25 21.24 -24.73
C MET A 72 35.51 19.75 -24.45
N VAL A 73 34.76 19.19 -23.51
CA VAL A 73 34.79 17.75 -23.18
C VAL A 73 33.45 17.14 -23.53
N LEU A 74 33.49 16.08 -24.33
CA LEU A 74 32.31 15.28 -24.66
C LEU A 74 32.36 13.98 -23.85
N SER A 75 31.21 13.56 -23.33
CA SER A 75 31.04 12.26 -22.68
C SER A 75 29.75 11.61 -23.14
N ALA A 76 29.77 10.29 -23.24
CA ALA A 76 28.55 9.53 -23.49
C ALA A 76 27.65 9.58 -22.25
N ARG A 77 26.33 9.54 -22.45
CA ARG A 77 25.39 9.42 -21.33
C ARG A 77 25.24 7.97 -20.90
N SER A 78 25.36 7.02 -21.83
CA SER A 78 25.38 5.60 -21.54
C SER A 78 26.81 5.07 -21.35
N THR A 79 26.95 4.11 -20.45
CA THR A 79 28.17 3.32 -20.26
C THR A 79 28.21 2.13 -21.22
N GLY A 80 29.32 1.38 -21.23
CA GLY A 80 29.47 0.21 -22.08
C GLY A 80 30.10 0.53 -23.43
N ALA A 81 30.47 -0.50 -24.18
CA ALA A 81 31.07 -0.38 -25.51
C ALA A 81 30.12 0.35 -26.50
N GLN A 82 28.80 0.24 -26.31
CA GLN A 82 27.79 0.94 -27.11
C GLN A 82 27.78 2.46 -26.89
N GLY A 83 28.30 2.94 -25.76
CA GLY A 83 28.48 4.37 -25.50
C GLY A 83 29.64 4.99 -26.28
N ALA A 84 30.38 4.20 -27.09
CA ALA A 84 31.42 4.75 -27.94
C ALA A 84 30.81 5.68 -29.00
N PHE A 85 31.34 6.90 -29.09
CA PHE A 85 30.97 7.86 -30.13
C PHE A 85 32.21 8.41 -30.83
N TRP A 86 31.99 9.01 -31.99
CA TRP A 86 33.02 9.69 -32.76
C TRP A 86 32.48 11.04 -33.19
N ALA A 87 33.37 12.00 -33.44
CA ALA A 87 33.01 13.32 -33.93
C ALA A 87 33.62 13.56 -35.31
N LYS A 88 32.89 14.28 -36.16
CA LYS A 88 33.40 14.84 -37.41
C LYS A 88 33.41 16.35 -37.31
N GLU A 89 34.48 16.96 -37.75
CA GLU A 89 34.57 18.41 -37.84
C GLU A 89 34.54 18.86 -39.30
N GLN A 90 33.72 19.88 -39.59
CA GLN A 90 33.70 20.54 -40.89
C GLN A 90 33.76 22.06 -40.69
N GLY A 91 34.94 22.65 -40.92
CA GLY A 91 35.16 24.08 -40.77
C GLY A 91 35.46 24.56 -39.34
N THR A 92 35.52 23.65 -38.36
CA THR A 92 35.98 23.90 -36.99
C THR A 92 37.39 23.34 -36.76
N LYS A 93 38.06 23.80 -35.69
CA LYS A 93 39.39 23.33 -35.26
C LYS A 93 39.39 22.95 -33.77
N LEU A 94 38.41 22.17 -33.34
CA LEU A 94 38.25 21.73 -31.94
C LEU A 94 39.06 20.46 -31.62
N GLY A 95 39.54 19.75 -32.64
CA GLY A 95 40.34 18.52 -32.47
C GLY A 95 39.52 17.29 -32.08
N LEU A 96 38.19 17.38 -32.13
CA LEU A 96 37.26 16.31 -31.71
C LEU A 96 37.32 15.09 -32.64
N ALA A 97 37.76 15.28 -33.90
CA ALA A 97 37.92 14.19 -34.85
C ALA A 97 39.25 13.43 -34.72
N ASP A 98 40.21 13.90 -33.89
CA ASP A 98 41.46 13.18 -33.65
C ASP A 98 41.21 12.00 -32.69
N PRO A 99 41.52 10.74 -33.06
CA PRO A 99 41.41 9.61 -32.16
C PRO A 99 42.19 9.79 -30.84
N ARG A 100 43.26 10.60 -30.85
CA ARG A 100 44.06 10.94 -29.64
C ARG A 100 43.31 11.84 -28.66
N ALA A 101 42.20 12.46 -29.04
CA ALA A 101 41.34 13.22 -28.13
C ALA A 101 40.52 12.33 -27.19
N THR A 102 40.54 11.00 -27.36
CA THR A 102 39.83 10.06 -26.50
C THR A 102 40.51 9.92 -25.13
N LEU A 103 39.91 10.51 -24.09
CA LEU A 103 40.43 10.43 -22.71
C LEU A 103 40.14 9.08 -22.05
N VAL A 104 38.93 8.55 -22.24
CA VAL A 104 38.47 7.29 -21.66
C VAL A 104 37.77 6.49 -22.76
N LYS A 105 38.19 5.24 -22.95
CA LYS A 105 37.55 4.34 -23.92
C LYS A 105 36.27 3.78 -23.30
N ALA A 106 35.19 3.80 -24.08
CA ALA A 106 33.96 3.13 -23.71
C ALA A 106 34.18 1.61 -23.73
N GLN A 107 33.79 0.93 -22.66
CA GLN A 107 33.99 -0.50 -22.50
C GLN A 107 32.86 -1.09 -21.65
N ASP A 108 32.50 -2.34 -21.93
CA ASP A 108 31.58 -3.10 -21.10
C ASP A 108 32.26 -3.53 -19.80
N ALA A 109 31.47 -3.65 -18.74
CA ALA A 109 31.87 -4.39 -17.56
C ALA A 109 31.99 -5.87 -17.91
N GLU A 110 33.06 -6.51 -17.46
CA GLU A 110 33.32 -7.93 -17.64
C GLU A 110 33.44 -8.58 -16.26
N ILE A 111 32.71 -9.68 -16.06
CA ILE A 111 32.75 -10.47 -14.82
C ILE A 111 32.96 -11.94 -15.15
N GLU A 112 33.61 -12.63 -14.21
CA GLU A 112 33.79 -14.07 -14.21
C GLU A 112 33.23 -14.64 -12.91
N ILE A 113 32.39 -15.67 -13.02
CA ILE A 113 31.77 -16.36 -11.88
C ILE A 113 32.23 -17.82 -11.91
N ASP A 114 32.79 -18.27 -10.79
CA ASP A 114 33.22 -19.65 -10.54
C ASP A 114 34.16 -20.24 -11.61
N GLY A 115 34.89 -19.40 -12.35
CA GLY A 115 35.79 -19.85 -13.41
C GLY A 115 35.10 -20.42 -14.67
N GLN A 116 33.77 -20.31 -14.75
CA GLN A 116 32.98 -20.98 -15.80
C GLN A 116 32.07 -20.01 -16.57
N VAL A 117 31.58 -18.96 -15.91
CA VAL A 117 30.63 -18.04 -16.50
C VAL A 117 31.31 -16.70 -16.72
N HIS A 118 31.49 -16.31 -17.98
CA HIS A 118 31.93 -14.98 -18.37
C HIS A 118 30.75 -14.17 -18.87
N ALA A 119 30.52 -12.99 -18.29
CA ALA A 119 29.44 -12.10 -18.69
C ALA A 119 29.96 -10.69 -18.94
N ARG A 120 29.45 -10.06 -20.01
CA ARG A 120 29.72 -8.67 -20.36
C ARG A 120 28.45 -7.85 -20.32
N ARG A 121 28.47 -6.68 -19.68
CA ARG A 121 27.31 -5.78 -19.57
C ARG A 121 27.73 -4.34 -19.76
N ALA A 122 26.86 -3.55 -20.39
CA ALA A 122 27.10 -2.13 -20.58
C ALA A 122 27.12 -1.34 -19.25
N SER A 123 26.53 -1.87 -18.19
CA SER A 123 26.41 -1.21 -16.87
C SER A 123 27.20 -1.94 -15.79
N ASN A 124 27.66 -1.18 -14.79
CA ASN A 124 28.23 -1.70 -13.55
C ASN A 124 27.17 -2.26 -12.58
N THR A 125 25.88 -2.15 -12.93
CA THR A 125 24.78 -2.82 -12.20
C THR A 125 24.30 -4.00 -13.03
N ILE A 126 24.54 -5.21 -12.55
CA ILE A 126 24.27 -6.47 -13.25
C ILE A 126 23.24 -7.26 -12.44
N ASN A 127 22.07 -7.53 -13.02
CA ASN A 127 20.93 -8.17 -12.33
C ASN A 127 20.35 -9.38 -13.08
N ASP A 128 21.00 -9.82 -14.14
CA ASP A 128 20.49 -10.82 -15.08
C ASP A 128 21.41 -12.04 -15.23
N VAL A 129 22.54 -12.08 -14.52
CA VAL A 129 23.51 -13.17 -14.58
C VAL A 129 23.25 -14.24 -13.52
N ILE A 130 22.89 -13.82 -12.30
CA ILE A 130 22.54 -14.72 -11.19
C ILE A 130 21.09 -14.41 -10.78
N ALA A 131 20.22 -15.41 -10.85
CA ALA A 131 18.82 -15.24 -10.51
C ALA A 131 18.65 -14.76 -9.06
N GLY A 132 17.91 -13.65 -8.88
CA GLY A 132 17.65 -13.07 -7.55
C GLY A 132 18.79 -12.26 -6.95
N VAL A 133 19.88 -12.04 -7.69
CA VAL A 133 21.05 -11.28 -7.22
C VAL A 133 21.28 -10.07 -8.12
N THR A 134 21.54 -8.91 -7.51
CA THR A 134 22.02 -7.72 -8.21
C THR A 134 23.44 -7.41 -7.75
N LEU A 135 24.38 -7.48 -8.69
CA LEU A 135 25.79 -7.15 -8.48
C LEU A 135 26.03 -5.68 -8.82
N GLN A 136 26.67 -4.96 -7.90
CA GLN A 136 27.14 -3.60 -8.13
C GLN A 136 28.67 -3.60 -8.19
N LEU A 137 29.21 -3.44 -9.39
CA LEU A 137 30.64 -3.41 -9.64
C LEU A 137 31.19 -2.03 -9.28
N ARG A 138 32.22 -2.01 -8.42
CA ARG A 138 32.84 -0.76 -7.96
C ARG A 138 34.24 -0.58 -8.53
N GLN A 139 35.02 -1.66 -8.54
CA GLN A 139 36.40 -1.66 -8.98
C GLN A 139 36.77 -3.06 -9.47
N ALA A 140 37.62 -3.14 -10.49
CA ALA A 140 38.23 -4.40 -10.88
C ALA A 140 39.23 -4.86 -9.80
N GLY A 141 39.13 -6.11 -9.38
CA GLY A 141 40.09 -6.75 -8.48
C GLY A 141 41.07 -7.61 -9.26
N ASP A 142 42.32 -7.68 -8.78
CA ASP A 142 43.34 -8.58 -9.33
C ASP A 142 43.16 -10.04 -8.85
N GLU A 143 42.44 -10.22 -7.74
CA GLU A 143 42.17 -11.52 -7.11
C GLU A 143 40.65 -11.79 -7.04
N PRO A 144 40.20 -13.04 -7.25
CA PRO A 144 38.79 -13.41 -7.13
C PRO A 144 38.21 -13.03 -5.78
N GLN A 145 37.01 -12.44 -5.79
CA GLN A 145 36.29 -12.07 -4.57
C GLN A 145 35.19 -13.11 -4.28
N THR A 146 35.14 -13.62 -3.06
CA THR A 146 34.07 -14.53 -2.63
C THR A 146 32.85 -13.72 -2.21
N VAL A 147 31.72 -13.94 -2.90
CA VAL A 147 30.41 -13.38 -2.52
C VAL A 147 29.59 -14.49 -1.85
N THR A 148 29.34 -14.35 -0.56
CA THR A 148 28.51 -15.31 0.19
C THR A 148 27.05 -14.85 0.19
N ILE A 149 26.18 -15.63 -0.42
CA ILE A 149 24.73 -15.45 -0.32
C ILE A 149 24.25 -16.33 0.84
N ALA A 150 23.91 -15.71 1.95
CA ALA A 150 23.36 -16.39 3.11
C ALA A 150 21.96 -15.84 3.45
N PRO A 151 21.04 -16.67 3.96
CA PRO A 151 19.83 -16.18 4.59
C PRO A 151 20.20 -15.18 5.69
N THR A 152 19.65 -13.96 5.64
CA THR A 152 19.89 -12.98 6.70
C THR A 152 19.01 -13.31 7.89
N GLY A 153 19.63 -13.59 9.04
CA GLY A 153 18.87 -13.89 10.26
C GLY A 153 18.04 -12.71 10.76
N GLU A 154 18.50 -11.48 10.52
CA GLU A 154 17.83 -10.25 10.96
C GLU A 154 16.48 -10.03 10.27
N GLY A 155 16.42 -10.17 8.93
CA GLY A 155 15.16 -10.05 8.20
C GLY A 155 14.15 -11.15 8.55
N MET A 156 14.62 -12.38 8.79
CA MET A 156 13.77 -13.48 9.24
C MET A 156 13.21 -13.22 10.65
N LYS A 157 14.04 -12.72 11.56
CA LYS A 157 13.63 -12.37 12.93
C LYS A 157 12.55 -11.31 12.94
N ASP A 158 12.68 -10.27 12.12
CA ASP A 158 11.69 -9.20 12.01
C ASP A 158 10.35 -9.71 11.47
N GLN A 159 10.37 -10.59 10.45
CA GLN A 159 9.15 -11.22 9.94
C GLN A 159 8.46 -12.09 11.00
N ILE A 160 9.24 -12.85 11.78
CA ILE A 160 8.72 -13.68 12.87
C ILE A 160 8.11 -12.82 13.97
N LYS A 161 8.74 -11.70 14.34
CA LYS A 161 8.19 -10.74 15.31
C LYS A 161 6.91 -10.11 14.79
N GLY A 162 6.87 -9.67 13.54
CA GLY A 162 5.66 -9.12 12.92
C GLY A 162 4.50 -10.14 12.91
N PHE A 163 4.79 -11.42 12.68
CA PHE A 163 3.80 -12.48 12.81
C PHE A 163 3.28 -12.62 14.25
N VAL A 164 4.16 -12.61 15.24
CA VAL A 164 3.80 -12.69 16.67
C VAL A 164 2.94 -11.50 17.08
N ASP A 165 3.29 -10.29 16.63
CA ASP A 165 2.54 -9.07 16.90
C ASP A 165 1.14 -9.13 16.31
N ALA A 166 1.00 -9.52 15.03
CA ALA A 166 -0.29 -9.67 14.38
C ALA A 166 -1.18 -10.73 15.06
N TYR A 167 -0.60 -11.87 15.45
CA TYR A 167 -1.32 -12.89 16.21
C TYR A 167 -1.78 -12.34 17.58
N ASN A 168 -0.91 -11.61 18.28
CA ASN A 168 -1.22 -11.04 19.59
C ASN A 168 -2.31 -9.97 19.53
N GLU A 169 -2.36 -9.20 18.45
CA GLU A 169 -3.43 -8.25 18.16
C GLU A 169 -4.77 -8.98 18.03
N VAL A 170 -4.84 -10.05 17.22
CA VAL A 170 -6.05 -10.87 17.06
C VAL A 170 -6.49 -11.46 18.39
N MET A 171 -5.57 -12.04 19.17
CA MET A 171 -5.89 -12.57 20.51
C MET A 171 -6.38 -11.48 21.46
N SER A 172 -5.86 -10.26 21.34
CA SER A 172 -6.32 -9.11 22.12
C SER A 172 -7.77 -8.76 21.77
N VAL A 173 -8.09 -8.71 20.47
CA VAL A 173 -9.47 -8.46 20.01
C VAL A 173 -10.41 -9.54 20.49
N LEU A 174 -10.08 -10.83 20.28
CA LEU A 174 -10.89 -11.97 20.71
C LEU A 174 -11.15 -11.92 22.22
N ARG A 175 -10.12 -11.65 23.03
CA ARG A 175 -10.27 -11.55 24.48
C ARG A 175 -11.16 -10.37 24.88
N THR A 176 -10.97 -9.20 24.27
CA THR A 176 -11.83 -8.03 24.54
C THR A 176 -13.30 -8.34 24.25
N VAL A 177 -13.58 -9.05 23.14
CA VAL A 177 -14.94 -9.42 22.75
C VAL A 177 -15.51 -10.54 23.63
N LEU A 178 -14.73 -11.55 23.98
CA LEU A 178 -15.22 -12.74 24.70
C LEU A 178 -15.33 -12.52 26.22
N THR A 179 -14.64 -11.53 26.78
CA THR A 179 -14.66 -11.28 28.23
C THR A 179 -15.83 -10.37 28.62
N PRO A 180 -16.63 -10.76 29.63
CA PRO A 180 -17.60 -9.84 30.22
C PRO A 180 -16.89 -8.59 30.73
N GLN A 181 -17.31 -7.41 30.27
CA GLN A 181 -16.81 -6.13 30.79
C GLN A 181 -17.77 -5.62 31.87
N GLU A 182 -17.22 -5.24 33.02
CA GLU A 182 -17.99 -4.56 34.05
C GLU A 182 -18.42 -3.17 33.55
N VAL A 183 -19.73 -2.97 33.46
CA VAL A 183 -20.29 -1.64 33.22
C VAL A 183 -20.23 -0.83 34.52
N LYS A 184 -19.35 0.17 34.56
CA LYS A 184 -19.35 1.19 35.61
C LYS A 184 -20.18 2.38 35.14
N SER A 185 -21.18 2.78 35.91
CA SER A 185 -21.86 4.07 35.73
C SER A 185 -20.90 5.23 36.04
N GLU A 186 -21.19 6.44 35.55
CA GLU A 186 -20.52 7.70 35.93
C GLU A 186 -20.45 7.90 37.46
N ASP A 187 -21.37 7.30 38.22
CA ASP A 187 -21.41 7.37 39.70
C ASP A 187 -20.67 6.22 40.41
N GLY A 188 -19.90 5.40 39.69
CA GLY A 188 -19.09 4.31 40.28
C GLY A 188 -19.88 3.14 40.89
N LYS A 189 -21.21 3.14 40.80
CA LYS A 189 -22.07 2.01 41.23
C LYS A 189 -22.21 0.99 40.10
N PRO A 190 -22.18 -0.32 40.42
CA PRO A 190 -22.47 -1.36 39.44
C PRO A 190 -23.92 -1.21 38.96
N THR A 191 -24.11 -0.87 37.69
CA THR A 191 -25.45 -0.86 37.10
C THR A 191 -25.84 -2.28 36.74
N SER A 192 -26.99 -2.73 37.25
CA SER A 192 -27.68 -3.95 36.82
C SER A 192 -28.20 -3.86 35.37
N GLY A 193 -27.93 -2.75 34.68
CA GLY A 193 -28.31 -2.47 33.31
C GLY A 193 -27.11 -2.54 32.37
N ARG A 194 -27.31 -3.26 31.25
CA ARG A 194 -26.37 -3.42 30.14
C ARG A 194 -26.10 -2.04 29.52
N SER A 195 -25.06 -1.31 29.95
CA SER A 195 -24.66 -0.11 29.21
C SER A 195 -24.18 -0.51 27.82
N VAL A 196 -24.41 0.39 26.89
CA VAL A 196 -24.38 0.14 25.45
C VAL A 196 -23.15 0.79 24.79
N SER A 197 -22.16 1.22 25.59
CA SER A 197 -21.13 2.19 25.19
C SER A 197 -19.77 1.61 24.82
N PHE A 198 -19.57 0.29 24.86
CA PHE A 198 -18.29 -0.32 24.44
C PHE A 198 -18.40 -0.86 23.01
N ASP A 199 -17.49 -0.43 22.13
CA ASP A 199 -17.27 -1.05 20.83
C ASP A 199 -15.81 -1.56 20.80
N PRO A 200 -15.56 -2.87 20.66
CA PRO A 200 -16.54 -3.93 20.44
C PRO A 200 -17.31 -4.31 21.71
N ARG A 201 -18.62 -4.56 21.55
CA ARG A 201 -19.48 -5.01 22.65
C ARG A 201 -19.05 -6.42 23.09
N PRO A 202 -19.01 -6.70 24.41
CA PRO A 202 -18.78 -8.06 24.88
C PRO A 202 -19.83 -9.02 24.31
N MET A 203 -19.36 -10.07 23.66
CA MET A 203 -20.11 -11.22 23.20
C MET A 203 -19.65 -12.48 23.96
N PRO A 204 -19.77 -12.49 25.31
CA PRO A 204 -19.37 -13.66 26.09
C PRO A 204 -20.20 -14.86 25.65
N GLY A 205 -19.51 -15.96 25.32
CA GLY A 205 -20.15 -17.19 24.86
C GLY A 205 -20.44 -17.26 23.36
N ASP A 206 -19.95 -16.33 22.53
CA ASP A 206 -19.99 -16.51 21.08
C ASP A 206 -19.16 -17.74 20.68
N PHE A 207 -19.86 -18.81 20.30
CA PHE A 207 -19.24 -20.09 19.99
C PHE A 207 -18.34 -20.04 18.75
N THR A 208 -18.60 -19.11 17.81
CA THR A 208 -17.77 -18.93 16.61
C THR A 208 -16.41 -18.35 16.98
N LEU A 209 -16.40 -17.32 17.82
CA LEU A 209 -15.20 -16.66 18.31
C LEU A 209 -14.40 -17.55 19.28
N VAL A 210 -15.07 -18.28 20.18
CA VAL A 210 -14.41 -19.28 21.05
C VAL A 210 -13.77 -20.40 20.23
N THR A 211 -14.46 -20.86 19.18
CA THR A 211 -13.91 -21.89 18.29
C THR A 211 -12.71 -21.37 17.51
N LEU A 212 -12.76 -20.12 17.03
CA LEU A 212 -11.65 -19.46 16.35
C LEU A 212 -10.43 -19.34 17.27
N GLU A 213 -10.61 -18.84 18.50
CA GLU A 213 -9.56 -18.75 19.51
C GLU A 213 -8.86 -20.09 19.71
N ARG A 214 -9.64 -21.16 19.92
CA ARG A 214 -9.11 -22.52 20.12
C ARG A 214 -8.40 -23.06 18.87
N LYS A 215 -8.91 -22.80 17.67
CA LYS A 215 -8.24 -23.19 16.41
C LYS A 215 -6.86 -22.52 16.30
N LEU A 216 -6.77 -21.23 16.59
CA LEU A 216 -5.51 -20.49 16.58
C LEU A 216 -4.55 -21.03 17.65
N GLN A 217 -5.00 -21.21 18.88
CA GLN A 217 -4.20 -21.77 19.98
C GLN A 217 -3.69 -23.18 19.66
N ASN A 218 -4.50 -24.01 19.00
CA ASN A 218 -4.10 -25.36 18.57
C ASN A 218 -2.96 -25.33 17.55
N VAL A 219 -2.98 -24.39 16.59
CA VAL A 219 -1.88 -24.27 15.61
C VAL A 219 -0.57 -23.88 16.29
N ILE A 220 -0.63 -22.95 17.25
CA ILE A 220 0.56 -22.49 17.98
C ILE A 220 1.13 -23.57 18.89
N SER A 221 0.27 -24.34 19.56
CA SER A 221 0.68 -25.29 20.59
C SER A 221 1.17 -26.62 20.01
N ASN A 222 0.75 -26.97 18.79
CA ASN A 222 1.07 -28.23 18.15
C ASN A 222 2.36 -28.16 17.32
N LYS A 223 2.91 -29.34 17.00
CA LYS A 223 3.98 -29.46 16.02
C LYS A 223 3.45 -29.18 14.61
N ALA A 224 4.24 -28.49 13.80
CA ALA A 224 3.95 -28.28 12.39
C ALA A 224 4.02 -29.63 11.64
N PRO A 225 2.93 -30.06 10.96
CA PRO A 225 2.93 -31.26 10.16
C PRO A 225 4.01 -31.23 9.07
N GLY A 226 4.73 -32.34 8.90
CA GLY A 226 5.79 -32.47 7.89
C GLY A 226 7.11 -31.80 8.24
N VAL A 227 7.26 -31.27 9.46
CA VAL A 227 8.50 -30.71 9.98
C VAL A 227 9.03 -31.63 11.09
N GLU A 228 10.17 -32.25 10.85
CA GLU A 228 10.79 -33.20 11.78
C GLU A 228 11.87 -32.53 12.65
N GLY A 229 12.23 -33.20 13.75
CA GLY A 229 13.34 -32.77 14.60
C GLY A 229 13.05 -31.58 15.53
N ASN A 230 14.13 -30.89 15.90
CA ASN A 230 14.15 -29.87 16.95
C ASN A 230 13.60 -28.50 16.53
N LEU A 231 13.11 -28.36 15.30
CA LEU A 231 12.48 -27.13 14.77
C LEU A 231 11.01 -27.37 14.39
N SER A 232 10.39 -28.39 14.96
CA SER A 232 9.00 -28.80 14.68
C SER A 232 7.91 -27.95 15.35
N SER A 233 8.23 -27.00 16.24
CA SER A 233 7.23 -26.15 16.92
C SER A 233 7.77 -24.79 17.35
N LEU A 234 6.87 -23.83 17.58
CA LEU A 234 7.21 -22.46 18.03
C LEU A 234 7.96 -22.44 19.35
N ALA A 235 7.58 -23.31 20.29
CA ALA A 235 8.22 -23.39 21.60
C ALA A 235 9.71 -23.76 21.50
N LEU A 236 10.09 -24.55 20.49
CA LEU A 236 11.47 -24.98 20.27
C LEU A 236 12.34 -23.88 19.69
N ILE A 237 11.76 -22.93 18.94
CA ILE A 237 12.45 -21.73 18.44
C ILE A 237 12.35 -20.53 19.39
N GLY A 238 11.91 -20.75 20.64
CA GLY A 238 11.85 -19.69 21.66
C GLY A 238 10.58 -18.84 21.66
N ILE A 239 9.52 -19.25 20.95
CA ILE A 239 8.23 -18.54 20.94
C ILE A 239 7.23 -19.32 21.78
N LYS A 240 6.78 -18.72 22.89
CA LYS A 240 5.93 -19.39 23.88
C LYS A 240 4.59 -18.71 24.03
N SER A 241 3.53 -19.50 24.19
CA SER A 241 2.21 -18.99 24.58
C SER A 241 2.13 -18.75 26.09
N GLY A 242 1.55 -17.62 26.48
CA GLY A 242 1.17 -17.30 27.85
C GLY A 242 -0.20 -17.86 28.23
N PRO A 243 -0.63 -17.69 29.50
CA PRO A 243 -1.95 -18.11 29.98
C PRO A 243 -3.12 -17.42 29.28
N ASP A 244 -2.87 -16.27 28.67
CA ASP A 244 -3.83 -15.49 27.89
C ASP A 244 -3.83 -15.86 26.39
N GLY A 245 -3.09 -16.90 26.01
CA GLY A 245 -2.97 -17.35 24.64
C GLY A 245 -2.12 -16.43 23.75
N LYS A 246 -1.52 -15.36 24.29
CA LYS A 246 -0.60 -14.48 23.58
C LYS A 246 0.80 -15.07 23.52
N LEU A 247 1.54 -14.75 22.46
CA LEU A 247 2.90 -15.20 22.22
C LEU A 247 3.92 -14.22 22.79
N LYS A 248 5.01 -14.79 23.31
CA LYS A 248 6.21 -14.08 23.73
C LYS A 248 7.43 -14.70 23.04
N VAL A 249 8.28 -13.84 22.50
CA VAL A 249 9.54 -14.21 21.84
C VAL A 249 10.70 -14.15 22.84
N ASP A 250 11.51 -15.21 22.88
CA ASP A 250 12.83 -15.24 23.53
C ASP A 250 13.89 -14.99 22.44
N ASP A 251 14.35 -13.74 22.33
CA ASP A 251 15.29 -13.31 21.27
C ASP A 251 16.53 -14.20 21.20
N LYS A 252 17.10 -14.61 22.34
CA LYS A 252 18.33 -15.43 22.36
C LYS A 252 18.10 -16.82 21.80
N ARG A 253 16.97 -17.43 22.12
CA ARG A 253 16.59 -18.75 21.58
C ARG A 253 16.25 -18.67 20.10
N LEU A 254 15.58 -17.61 19.69
CA LEU A 254 15.26 -17.39 18.28
C LEU A 254 16.54 -17.18 17.47
N ASP A 255 17.48 -16.36 17.95
CA ASP A 255 18.77 -16.13 17.31
C ASP A 255 19.58 -17.44 17.19
N ALA A 256 19.56 -18.27 18.25
CA ALA A 256 20.22 -19.57 18.22
C ALA A 256 19.57 -20.53 17.21
N ALA A 257 18.25 -20.60 17.13
CA ALA A 257 17.54 -21.46 16.18
C ALA A 257 17.77 -21.04 14.72
N ILE A 258 17.76 -19.73 14.44
CA ILE A 258 18.05 -19.20 13.11
C ILE A 258 19.51 -19.47 12.71
N SER A 259 20.44 -19.34 13.66
CA SER A 259 21.87 -19.61 13.42
C SER A 259 22.15 -21.10 13.20
N ASP A 260 21.43 -21.97 13.91
CA ASP A 260 21.54 -23.43 13.78
C ASP A 260 20.96 -23.92 12.44
N SER A 261 19.76 -23.47 12.06
CA SER A 261 19.18 -23.77 10.76
C SER A 261 18.11 -22.76 10.34
N ALA A 262 18.53 -21.78 9.54
CA ALA A 262 17.61 -20.83 8.91
C ALA A 262 16.56 -21.52 8.02
N GLU A 263 16.97 -22.57 7.28
CA GLU A 263 16.07 -23.36 6.44
C GLU A 263 15.01 -24.09 7.28
N GLY A 264 15.40 -24.72 8.39
CA GLY A 264 14.46 -25.39 9.28
C GLY A 264 13.46 -24.43 9.92
N VAL A 265 13.88 -23.20 10.25
CA VAL A 265 12.95 -22.14 10.70
C VAL A 265 11.99 -21.74 9.58
N VAL A 266 12.47 -21.59 8.34
CA VAL A 266 11.59 -21.32 7.18
C VAL A 266 10.59 -22.46 6.97
N GLU A 267 11.02 -23.72 7.06
CA GLU A 267 10.13 -24.88 6.96
C GLU A 267 9.05 -24.88 8.05
N LEU A 268 9.39 -24.58 9.30
CA LEU A 268 8.41 -24.48 10.39
C LEU A 268 7.20 -23.60 10.04
N PHE A 269 7.44 -22.46 9.38
CA PHE A 269 6.37 -21.54 9.00
C PHE A 269 5.73 -21.87 7.65
N THR A 270 6.50 -22.36 6.68
CA THR A 270 6.08 -22.37 5.26
C THR A 270 6.00 -23.76 4.62
N LYS A 271 6.50 -24.82 5.27
CA LYS A 271 6.56 -26.18 4.72
C LYS A 271 5.21 -26.57 4.14
N GLN A 272 5.23 -27.14 2.94
CA GLN A 272 4.04 -27.75 2.40
C GLN A 272 3.92 -29.18 2.91
N PHE A 273 2.81 -29.49 3.57
CA PHE A 273 2.45 -30.85 3.94
C PHE A 273 0.93 -30.98 3.85
N ASN A 274 0.46 -31.73 2.86
CA ASN A 274 -0.95 -31.72 2.44
C ASN A 274 -1.44 -30.26 2.22
N ASP A 275 -2.64 -29.94 2.71
CA ASP A 275 -3.26 -28.62 2.59
C ASP A 275 -2.95 -27.67 3.77
N THR A 276 -2.07 -28.06 4.70
CA THR A 276 -1.74 -27.27 5.90
C THR A 276 -0.26 -26.98 6.05
N GLY A 277 0.55 -28.02 6.28
CA GLY A 277 1.96 -27.91 6.62
C GLY A 277 2.28 -26.84 7.67
N GLY A 278 3.19 -25.92 7.32
CA GLY A 278 3.75 -24.92 8.20
C GLY A 278 2.73 -24.02 8.88
N ILE A 279 3.16 -23.40 9.98
CA ILE A 279 2.31 -22.63 10.89
C ILE A 279 1.64 -21.44 10.20
N ALA A 280 2.39 -20.71 9.36
CA ALA A 280 1.84 -19.55 8.65
C ALA A 280 0.74 -19.98 7.67
N ARG A 281 0.91 -21.12 6.99
CA ARG A 281 -0.09 -21.69 6.09
C ARG A 281 -1.34 -22.14 6.82
N GLN A 282 -1.19 -22.79 7.98
CA GLN A 282 -2.32 -23.18 8.83
C GLN A 282 -3.13 -21.97 9.28
N ILE A 283 -2.47 -20.90 9.73
CA ILE A 283 -3.14 -19.66 10.15
C ILE A 283 -3.77 -18.95 8.97
N GLN A 284 -3.10 -18.87 7.81
CA GLN A 284 -3.68 -18.31 6.59
C GLN A 284 -4.96 -19.03 6.18
N ARG A 285 -4.99 -20.36 6.29
CA ARG A 285 -6.18 -21.14 5.99
C ARG A 285 -7.31 -20.87 6.98
N ILE A 286 -7.00 -20.80 8.28
CA ILE A 286 -8.00 -20.41 9.30
C ILE A 286 -8.53 -19.01 8.98
N ALA A 287 -7.65 -18.04 8.75
CA ALA A 287 -8.04 -16.68 8.40
C ALA A 287 -8.98 -16.65 7.19
N PHE A 288 -8.67 -17.39 6.12
CA PHE A 288 -9.53 -17.49 4.95
C PHE A 288 -10.88 -18.16 5.24
N GLN A 289 -10.87 -19.31 5.92
CA GLN A 289 -12.08 -20.08 6.25
C GLN A 289 -13.02 -19.34 7.21
N GLU A 290 -12.50 -18.41 7.99
CA GLU A 290 -13.28 -17.69 9.00
C GLU A 290 -13.72 -16.32 8.46
N SER A 291 -12.83 -15.56 7.81
CA SER A 291 -13.11 -14.19 7.34
C SER A 291 -13.76 -14.10 5.95
N SER A 292 -13.72 -15.17 5.15
CA SER A 292 -14.42 -15.20 3.85
C SER A 292 -15.91 -14.92 4.03
N PRO A 293 -16.58 -14.31 3.03
CA PRO A 293 -18.03 -14.19 3.04
C PRO A 293 -18.74 -15.54 3.23
N ALA A 294 -18.17 -16.63 2.71
CA ALA A 294 -18.69 -17.99 2.90
C ALA A 294 -18.12 -18.70 4.15
N GLY A 295 -17.24 -18.03 4.89
CA GLY A 295 -16.67 -18.51 6.15
C GLY A 295 -17.61 -18.32 7.34
N ASN A 296 -17.26 -18.87 8.50
CA ASN A 296 -18.17 -18.88 9.65
C ASN A 296 -18.52 -17.47 10.15
N LEU A 297 -17.55 -16.54 10.18
CA LEU A 297 -17.83 -15.15 10.57
C LEU A 297 -18.69 -14.46 9.52
N GLY A 298 -18.41 -14.70 8.23
CA GLY A 298 -19.22 -14.17 7.13
C GLY A 298 -20.67 -14.64 7.17
N ILE A 299 -20.89 -15.93 7.44
CA ILE A 299 -22.23 -16.51 7.63
C ILE A 299 -22.91 -15.89 8.85
N GLY A 300 -22.21 -15.83 10.00
CA GLY A 300 -22.76 -15.23 11.23
C GLY A 300 -23.18 -13.77 11.05
N ILE A 301 -22.38 -12.97 10.33
CA ILE A 301 -22.72 -11.57 10.00
C ILE A 301 -23.99 -11.49 9.15
N ARG A 302 -24.13 -12.34 8.13
CA ARG A 302 -25.33 -12.37 7.28
C ARG A 302 -26.57 -12.78 8.05
N ASP A 303 -26.47 -13.80 8.89
CA ASP A 303 -27.59 -14.28 9.70
C ASP A 303 -28.04 -13.21 10.70
N LEU A 304 -27.10 -12.52 11.34
CA LEU A 304 -27.40 -11.38 12.22
C LEU A 304 -28.05 -10.23 11.44
N ALA A 305 -27.57 -9.91 10.24
CA ALA A 305 -28.18 -8.90 9.39
C ALA A 305 -29.62 -9.26 8.99
N ALA A 306 -29.89 -10.52 8.66
CA ALA A 306 -31.23 -11.02 8.36
C ALA A 306 -32.16 -10.95 9.59
N GLN A 307 -31.65 -11.31 10.77
CA GLN A 307 -32.41 -11.17 12.02
C GLN A 307 -32.73 -9.72 12.33
N MET A 308 -31.78 -8.80 12.14
CA MET A 308 -32.00 -7.36 12.29
C MET A 308 -33.10 -6.86 11.36
N PHE A 309 -33.07 -7.26 10.09
CA PHE A 309 -34.10 -6.92 9.11
C PHE A 309 -35.49 -7.44 9.51
N ASN A 310 -35.58 -8.72 9.90
CA ASN A 310 -36.85 -9.32 10.33
C ASN A 310 -37.39 -8.67 11.60
N ASN A 311 -36.52 -8.34 12.56
CA ASN A 311 -36.93 -7.64 13.77
C ASN A 311 -37.40 -6.21 13.46
N ALA A 312 -36.75 -5.51 12.53
CA ALA A 312 -37.19 -4.19 12.09
C ALA A 312 -38.61 -4.25 11.50
N ASN A 313 -38.89 -5.22 10.63
CA ASN A 313 -40.23 -5.42 10.07
C ASN A 313 -41.27 -5.70 11.17
N ARG A 314 -40.96 -6.58 12.13
CA ARG A 314 -41.85 -6.87 13.27
C ARG A 314 -42.11 -5.63 14.14
N ILE A 315 -41.12 -4.76 14.32
CA ILE A 315 -41.28 -3.49 15.03
C ILE A 315 -42.24 -2.59 14.25
N THR A 316 -42.07 -2.46 12.93
CA THR A 316 -42.96 -1.67 12.07
C THR A 316 -44.40 -2.18 12.13
N ASP A 317 -44.62 -3.49 12.00
CA ASP A 317 -45.95 -4.09 12.05
C ASP A 317 -46.62 -3.85 13.42
N LYS A 318 -45.87 -4.01 14.51
CA LYS A 318 -46.37 -3.72 15.87
C LYS A 318 -46.72 -2.24 16.02
N GLN A 319 -45.91 -1.32 15.51
CA GLN A 319 -46.19 0.11 15.56
C GLN A 319 -47.46 0.46 14.77
N GLN A 320 -47.69 -0.16 13.61
CA GLN A 320 -48.93 0.01 12.86
C GLN A 320 -50.14 -0.53 13.62
N GLY A 321 -50.03 -1.72 14.22
CA GLY A 321 -51.07 -2.31 15.05
C GLY A 321 -51.44 -1.45 16.25
N ILE A 322 -50.45 -0.88 16.94
CA ILE A 322 -50.66 0.07 18.06
C ILE A 322 -51.43 1.31 17.58
N LYS A 323 -51.07 1.89 16.43
CA LYS A 323 -51.78 3.05 15.87
C LYS A 323 -53.23 2.74 15.51
N GLN A 324 -53.51 1.58 14.92
CA GLN A 324 -54.88 1.16 14.61
C GLN A 324 -55.70 0.95 15.88
N TYR A 325 -55.11 0.31 16.89
CA TYR A 325 -55.77 0.12 18.19
C TYR A 325 -56.10 1.46 18.87
N GLU A 326 -55.16 2.41 18.83
CA GLU A 326 -55.38 3.78 19.32
C GLU A 326 -56.58 4.45 18.60
N GLN A 327 -56.68 4.32 17.27
CA GLN A 327 -57.81 4.85 16.50
C GLN A 327 -59.15 4.19 16.86
N GLN A 328 -59.16 2.86 17.07
CA GLN A 328 -60.36 2.14 17.49
C GLN A 328 -60.82 2.58 18.88
N LEU A 329 -59.88 2.74 19.82
CA LEU A 329 -60.14 3.31 21.15
C LEU A 329 -60.76 4.70 21.04
N LYS A 330 -60.14 5.60 20.25
CA LYS A 330 -60.67 6.95 20.01
C LYS A 330 -62.11 6.92 19.49
N ARG A 331 -62.42 6.08 18.50
CA ARG A 331 -63.80 5.93 17.97
C ARG A 331 -64.78 5.44 19.04
N ARG A 332 -64.42 4.40 19.81
CA ARG A 332 -65.26 3.89 20.91
C ARG A 332 -65.54 4.97 21.96
N PHE A 333 -64.54 5.78 22.30
CA PHE A 333 -64.73 6.90 23.23
C PHE A 333 -65.69 7.95 22.67
N SER A 334 -65.55 8.33 21.40
CA SER A 334 -66.48 9.27 20.75
C SER A 334 -67.92 8.72 20.67
N ASP A 335 -68.11 7.43 20.38
CA ASP A 335 -69.42 6.80 20.35
C ASP A 335 -70.07 6.76 21.75
N MET A 336 -69.27 6.45 22.79
CA MET A 336 -69.73 6.51 24.17
C MET A 336 -70.15 7.93 24.57
N GLU A 337 -69.38 8.94 24.18
CA GLU A 337 -69.71 10.34 24.45
C GLU A 337 -71.00 10.78 23.75
N SER A 338 -71.20 10.37 22.49
CA SER A 338 -72.44 10.59 21.75
C SER A 338 -73.64 9.92 22.43
N ASN A 339 -73.50 8.66 22.85
CA ASN A 339 -74.55 7.92 23.55
C ASN A 339 -74.90 8.57 24.90
N ILE A 340 -73.90 9.00 25.67
CA ILE A 340 -74.10 9.75 26.93
C ILE A 340 -74.83 11.06 26.65
N SER A 341 -74.46 11.79 25.60
CA SER A 341 -75.15 13.03 25.20
C SER A 341 -76.63 12.77 24.84
N SER A 342 -76.92 11.66 24.14
CA SER A 342 -78.27 11.24 23.79
C SER A 342 -79.09 10.85 25.02
N LEU A 343 -78.52 10.07 25.93
CA LEU A 343 -79.15 9.70 27.19
C LEU A 343 -79.45 10.93 28.06
N ASN A 344 -78.53 11.90 28.10
CA ASN A 344 -78.77 13.17 28.79
C ASN A 344 -79.90 13.97 28.15
N ARG A 345 -80.00 14.00 26.81
CA ARG A 345 -81.13 14.60 26.09
C ARG A 345 -82.45 13.87 26.34
N GLN A 346 -82.45 12.54 26.36
CA GLN A 346 -83.64 11.75 26.69
C GLN A 346 -84.07 12.00 28.13
N ARG A 347 -83.13 12.05 29.07
CA ARG A 347 -83.39 12.40 30.47
C ARG A 347 -84.00 13.80 30.60
N SER A 348 -83.47 14.79 29.88
CA SER A 348 -84.02 16.15 29.92
C SER A 348 -85.42 16.22 29.31
N GLN A 349 -85.68 15.54 28.18
CA GLN A 349 -87.01 15.43 27.57
C GLN A 349 -88.02 14.73 28.48
N LEU A 350 -87.64 13.62 29.12
CA LEU A 350 -88.49 12.92 30.09
C LEU A 350 -88.80 13.81 31.29
N SER A 351 -87.81 14.57 31.79
CA SER A 351 -88.04 15.52 32.88
C SER A 351 -88.99 16.66 32.47
N ALA A 352 -88.89 17.15 31.23
CA ALA A 352 -89.79 18.17 30.70
C ALA A 352 -91.21 17.63 30.49
N PHE A 353 -91.36 16.40 29.97
CA PHE A 353 -92.66 15.75 29.81
C PHE A 353 -93.34 15.51 31.17
N ALA A 354 -92.60 15.02 32.17
CA ALA A 354 -93.10 14.84 33.52
C ALA A 354 -93.61 16.16 34.13
N ALA A 355 -92.87 17.26 33.93
CA ALA A 355 -93.28 18.60 34.38
C ALA A 355 -94.52 19.13 33.65
N GLN A 356 -94.69 18.79 32.37
CA GLN A 356 -95.84 19.20 31.56
C GLN A 356 -97.10 18.37 31.87
N SER A 357 -96.93 17.08 32.16
CA SER A 357 -98.02 16.18 32.59
C SER A 357 -98.51 16.44 34.02
N SER A 358 -97.77 17.20 34.83
CA SER A 358 -98.24 17.61 36.17
C SER A 358 -99.00 18.95 36.15
N GLN A 359 -99.15 19.58 34.99
CA GLN A 359 -99.85 20.86 34.81
C GLN A 359 -101.16 20.74 34.01
N ALA A 360 -101.48 19.55 33.51
CA ALA A 360 -102.80 19.16 32.98
C ALA A 360 -103.50 18.24 33.99
#